data_AF-A0AAD4XTC2-F1
#
_entry.id   AF-A0AAD4XTC2-F1
#
_cell.length_a   1.000
_cell.length_b   1.000
_cell.length_c   1.000
_cell.angle_alpha   90.00
_cell.angle_beta   90.00
_cell.angle_gamma   90.00
#
_symmetry.space_group_name_H-M   'P 1'
#
loop_
_entity.id
_entity.type
_entity.pdbx_description
1 polymer ?
#
loop_
_entity_poly.entity_id
_entity_poly.type
_entity_poly.pdbx_seq_one_letter_code
_entity_poly.pdbx_strand_id
1 'polypeptide(L)'
;MATNCCSSSSVSRVCSLFHSQNSTNRTNISYPSTTISFSSSNFYGSSTSSNKIQLRTHAKFEKFQSEEGEETSQVSTVEEIQQDEAEEVQEEDDSCLPSDLVGAVRQSSVAAAEFVSVGGARAIVELLIPQLEFLDEEGAQAELWELSRIFVDTLIEETGCQKVKAVYPDAGAAALLKYQWKDAAFGFASLSDRKPVDKDDEIVVLVVPDYQMLEYVEKIAANISDDPDVDEPRPLIMWNPRLYSADVGVGFNVRKLRRYFLSTFTTVYSMRPLPNGAVFRCYPESWKVFYDDKDRPNRYLLAKEQISRPDSEELEIIFGEVEEKSEKGPSLFGQAASIFSSMSRFMRVISK
;
A
#
# COMPACT_ATOMS: atom_id res chain seq x y z
N MET A 1 -28.70 73.41 -11.22
CA MET A 1 -27.55 73.91 -12.01
C MET A 1 -26.75 72.67 -12.39
N ALA A 2 -26.84 72.14 -13.62
CA ALA A 2 -26.09 72.60 -14.80
C ALA A 2 -24.57 72.65 -14.50
N THR A 3 -23.64 71.99 -15.18
CA THR A 3 -23.55 71.56 -16.59
C THR A 3 -22.26 70.74 -16.78
N ASN A 4 -22.22 69.96 -17.86
CA ASN A 4 -21.07 69.34 -18.53
C ASN A 4 -19.82 70.24 -18.64
N CYS A 5 -18.63 69.63 -18.83
CA CYS A 5 -17.84 69.84 -20.05
C CYS A 5 -16.68 68.86 -20.24
N CYS A 6 -16.56 68.41 -21.49
CA CYS A 6 -15.54 67.55 -22.07
C CYS A 6 -14.15 68.19 -22.15
N SER A 7 -13.11 67.38 -22.34
CA SER A 7 -11.96 67.73 -23.19
C SER A 7 -11.35 66.46 -23.80
N SER A 8 -11.18 66.53 -25.12
CA SER A 8 -10.70 65.50 -26.05
C SER A 8 -9.22 65.75 -26.37
N SER A 9 -8.43 64.69 -26.60
CA SER A 9 -7.26 64.74 -27.49
C SER A 9 -6.87 63.36 -28.01
N SER A 10 -7.41 63.04 -29.19
CA SER A 10 -6.72 62.69 -30.45
C SER A 10 -5.50 61.73 -30.51
N VAL A 11 -5.71 60.60 -31.20
CA VAL A 11 -4.96 60.01 -32.36
C VAL A 11 -3.42 59.87 -32.22
N SER A 12 -2.83 58.66 -32.28
CA SER A 12 -2.45 58.02 -33.56
C SER A 12 -2.08 56.54 -33.41
N ARG A 13 -2.55 55.75 -34.39
CA ARG A 13 -2.17 54.36 -34.69
C ARG A 13 -0.80 54.31 -35.35
N VAL A 14 0.02 53.31 -35.02
CA VAL A 14 0.99 52.72 -35.96
C VAL A 14 0.86 51.21 -35.90
N CYS A 15 0.34 50.66 -37.01
CA CYS A 15 0.50 49.26 -37.37
C CYS A 15 1.92 49.05 -37.91
N SER A 16 2.59 47.98 -37.48
CA SER A 16 3.66 47.36 -38.26
C SER A 16 3.31 45.90 -38.49
N LEU A 17 2.89 45.63 -39.72
CA LEU A 17 2.82 44.33 -40.36
C LEU A 17 4.21 43.68 -40.37
N PHE A 18 4.30 42.41 -40.00
CA PHE A 18 5.33 41.53 -40.55
C PHE A 18 4.64 40.37 -41.26
N HIS A 19 4.82 40.36 -42.58
CA HIS A 19 4.41 39.32 -43.51
C HIS A 19 5.51 38.26 -43.58
N SER A 20 5.08 37.00 -43.48
CA SER A 20 5.46 35.83 -44.29
C SER A 20 6.91 35.67 -44.76
N GLN A 21 7.50 34.51 -44.44
CA GLN A 21 7.90 33.57 -45.49
C GLN A 21 8.04 32.12 -44.99
N ASN A 22 7.40 31.22 -45.73
CA ASN A 22 7.61 29.78 -45.75
C ASN A 22 9.08 29.44 -46.05
N SER A 23 9.63 28.45 -45.34
CA SER A 23 10.68 27.59 -45.91
C SER A 23 10.56 26.19 -45.35
N THR A 24 10.13 25.29 -46.23
CA THR A 24 10.20 23.84 -46.11
C THR A 24 11.66 23.39 -46.15
N ASN A 25 12.14 22.68 -45.14
CA ASN A 25 13.27 21.78 -45.30
C ASN A 25 12.94 20.43 -44.65
N ARG A 26 12.62 19.49 -45.54
CA ARG A 26 12.64 18.04 -45.30
C ARG A 26 14.10 17.61 -45.19
N THR A 27 14.45 16.93 -44.10
CA THR A 27 15.57 15.99 -44.09
C THR A 27 15.05 14.64 -43.59
N ASN A 28 15.12 13.67 -44.48
CA ASN A 28 14.69 12.29 -44.28
C ASN A 28 15.60 11.62 -43.24
N ILE A 29 15.01 11.07 -42.18
CA ILE A 29 15.65 10.07 -41.33
C ILE A 29 14.96 8.74 -41.63
N SER A 30 15.72 7.85 -42.26
CA SER A 30 15.35 6.50 -42.63
C SER A 30 15.38 5.57 -41.41
N TYR A 31 14.23 4.98 -41.07
CA TYR A 31 14.14 3.85 -40.14
C TYR A 31 14.23 2.54 -40.92
N PRO A 32 15.03 1.55 -40.49
CA PRO A 32 14.99 0.22 -41.09
C PRO A 32 13.68 -0.48 -40.71
N SER A 33 12.86 -0.76 -41.72
CA SER A 33 11.68 -1.61 -41.61
C SER A 33 12.11 -3.06 -41.69
N THR A 34 12.07 -3.78 -40.56
CA THR A 34 12.22 -5.24 -40.57
C THR A 34 10.84 -5.85 -40.80
N THR A 35 10.62 -6.31 -42.03
CA THR A 35 9.48 -7.15 -42.42
C THR A 35 9.66 -8.55 -41.83
N ILE A 36 8.77 -8.96 -40.91
CA ILE A 36 8.62 -10.37 -40.53
C ILE A 36 7.42 -10.93 -41.31
N SER A 37 7.74 -11.86 -42.19
CA SER A 37 6.83 -12.60 -43.05
C SER A 37 5.98 -13.56 -42.22
N PHE A 38 4.66 -13.49 -42.38
CA PHE A 38 3.74 -14.53 -41.91
C PHE A 38 3.78 -15.71 -42.87
N SER A 39 4.32 -16.84 -42.42
CA SER A 39 4.24 -18.13 -43.09
C SER A 39 3.01 -18.87 -42.61
N SER A 40 1.97 -18.92 -43.44
CA SER A 40 0.82 -19.82 -43.27
C SER A 40 1.21 -21.23 -43.70
N SER A 41 1.23 -22.19 -42.76
CA SER A 41 1.21 -23.62 -43.08
C SER A 41 -0.12 -24.23 -42.65
N ASN A 42 -0.92 -24.59 -43.64
CA ASN A 42 -2.04 -25.51 -43.50
C ASN A 42 -1.48 -26.93 -43.28
N PHE A 43 -1.89 -27.58 -42.19
CA PHE A 43 -1.90 -29.04 -42.12
C PHE A 43 -3.21 -29.53 -41.53
N TYR A 44 -3.79 -30.49 -42.24
CA TYR A 44 -5.03 -31.19 -41.94
C TYR A 44 -4.90 -32.12 -40.73
N GLY A 45 -5.93 -32.09 -39.87
CA GLY A 45 -6.64 -33.25 -39.32
C GLY A 45 -5.88 -34.26 -38.46
N SER A 46 -6.26 -34.37 -37.18
CA SER A 46 -7.03 -35.54 -36.69
C SER A 46 -7.44 -35.41 -35.23
N SER A 47 -8.62 -35.94 -34.97
CA SER A 47 -9.36 -36.09 -33.72
C SER A 47 -8.66 -36.95 -32.65
N THR A 48 -8.94 -36.66 -31.38
CA THR A 48 -9.55 -37.53 -30.34
C THR A 48 -8.98 -37.26 -28.94
N SER A 49 -9.78 -37.64 -27.93
CA SER A 49 -9.41 -37.88 -26.52
C SER A 49 -9.66 -36.73 -25.54
N SER A 50 -10.91 -36.66 -25.09
CA SER A 50 -11.32 -36.14 -23.79
C SER A 50 -10.63 -36.89 -22.65
N ASN A 51 -9.90 -36.19 -21.78
CA ASN A 51 -9.51 -36.73 -20.47
C ASN A 51 -10.06 -35.83 -19.35
N LYS A 52 -11.18 -36.30 -18.77
CA LYS A 52 -11.68 -35.84 -17.47
C LYS A 52 -10.79 -36.46 -16.39
N ILE A 53 -10.08 -35.63 -15.65
CA ILE A 53 -9.35 -36.08 -14.46
C ILE A 53 -10.36 -36.14 -13.30
N GLN A 54 -10.78 -37.37 -12.96
CA GLN A 54 -11.47 -37.68 -11.71
C GLN A 54 -10.41 -37.90 -10.62
N LEU A 55 -10.38 -37.04 -9.61
CA LEU A 55 -9.70 -37.33 -8.35
C LEU A 55 -10.69 -38.05 -7.44
N ARG A 56 -10.51 -39.37 -7.29
CA ARG A 56 -11.07 -40.15 -6.19
C ARG A 56 -10.01 -40.25 -5.11
N THR A 57 -10.31 -39.73 -3.94
CA THR A 57 -9.57 -40.04 -2.72
C THR A 57 -10.56 -40.62 -1.71
N HIS A 58 -10.54 -41.93 -1.55
CA HIS A 58 -11.16 -42.62 -0.43
C HIS A 58 -10.14 -42.75 0.69
N ALA A 59 -10.46 -42.20 1.86
CA ALA A 59 -9.91 -42.67 3.13
C ALA A 59 -11.08 -42.97 4.06
N LYS A 60 -11.22 -44.25 4.42
CA LYS A 60 -12.08 -44.74 5.49
C LYS A 60 -11.42 -44.44 6.82
N PHE A 61 -12.15 -43.88 7.79
CA PHE A 61 -12.04 -44.35 9.16
C PHE A 61 -13.38 -44.28 9.87
N GLU A 62 -13.55 -45.26 10.74
CA GLU A 62 -14.79 -45.81 11.25
C GLU A 62 -15.19 -45.18 12.59
N LYS A 63 -16.49 -45.20 12.81
CA LYS A 63 -17.26 -44.59 13.89
C LYS A 63 -17.00 -45.30 15.23
N PHE A 64 -16.74 -44.53 16.29
CA PHE A 64 -17.04 -44.98 17.65
C PHE A 64 -17.91 -43.92 18.33
N GLN A 65 -19.20 -44.26 18.45
CA GLN A 65 -20.14 -43.69 19.41
C GLN A 65 -20.20 -44.69 20.57
N SER A 66 -20.24 -44.18 21.79
CA SER A 66 -20.78 -44.90 22.95
C SER A 66 -21.51 -43.89 23.81
N GLU A 67 -22.82 -44.13 23.92
CA GLU A 67 -23.80 -43.37 24.70
C GLU A 67 -23.70 -43.68 26.20
N GLU A 68 -24.11 -42.67 26.97
CA GLU A 68 -24.84 -42.61 28.24
C GLU A 68 -25.01 -43.87 29.11
N GLY A 69 -24.78 -43.66 30.41
CA GLY A 69 -25.31 -44.47 31.50
C GLY A 69 -25.41 -43.64 32.77
N GLU A 70 -26.63 -43.29 33.18
CA GLU A 70 -26.96 -42.80 34.52
C GLU A 70 -26.96 -43.94 35.53
N GLU A 71 -26.40 -43.73 36.74
CA GLU A 71 -27.05 -44.06 38.03
C GLU A 71 -26.20 -43.55 39.23
N THR A 72 -26.74 -42.50 39.87
CA THR A 72 -26.98 -42.28 41.31
C THR A 72 -25.95 -42.66 42.40
N SER A 73 -25.51 -41.59 43.10
CA SER A 73 -25.17 -41.45 44.53
C SER A 73 -23.95 -42.18 45.12
N GLN A 74 -22.99 -41.38 45.60
CA GLN A 74 -22.78 -41.22 47.05
C GLN A 74 -21.96 -39.96 47.38
N VAL A 75 -22.49 -39.21 48.35
CA VAL A 75 -21.97 -38.02 49.00
C VAL A 75 -20.69 -38.34 49.77
N SER A 76 -19.64 -37.55 49.61
CA SER A 76 -18.63 -37.30 50.66
C SER A 76 -17.89 -36.00 50.38
N THR A 77 -18.10 -35.07 51.29
CA THR A 77 -17.66 -33.70 51.42
C THR A 77 -16.14 -33.54 51.36
N VAL A 78 -15.63 -32.75 50.42
CA VAL A 78 -14.40 -31.96 50.60
C VAL A 78 -14.62 -30.63 49.87
N GLU A 79 -14.38 -29.54 50.59
CA GLU A 79 -14.51 -28.16 50.16
C GLU A 79 -13.56 -27.87 48.98
N GLU A 80 -14.11 -27.62 47.79
CA GLU A 80 -13.39 -26.96 46.71
C GLU A 80 -13.93 -25.53 46.61
N ILE A 81 -13.07 -24.61 47.02
CA ILE A 81 -13.17 -23.19 46.72
C ILE A 81 -13.10 -23.09 45.19
N GLN A 82 -14.23 -22.85 44.55
CA GLN A 82 -14.27 -22.38 43.16
C GLN A 82 -13.60 -21.01 43.12
N GLN A 83 -12.31 -21.01 42.81
CA GLN A 83 -11.70 -19.87 42.17
C GLN A 83 -12.26 -19.87 40.74
N ASP A 84 -13.27 -19.00 40.53
CA ASP A 84 -13.49 -18.44 39.21
C ASP A 84 -12.18 -17.75 38.81
N GLU A 85 -11.27 -18.50 38.18
CA GLU A 85 -10.24 -17.92 37.34
C GLU A 85 -10.99 -17.30 36.17
N ALA A 86 -11.41 -16.05 36.35
CA ALA A 86 -11.40 -15.12 35.26
C ALA A 86 -9.97 -15.17 34.70
N GLU A 87 -9.77 -15.94 33.62
CA GLU A 87 -8.65 -15.72 32.73
C GLU A 87 -8.73 -14.25 32.33
N GLU A 88 -8.00 -13.40 33.06
CA GLU A 88 -7.52 -12.14 32.51
C GLU A 88 -6.77 -12.56 31.25
N VAL A 89 -7.43 -12.43 30.10
CA VAL A 89 -6.74 -12.41 28.81
C VAL A 89 -5.77 -11.26 28.95
N GLN A 90 -4.53 -11.56 29.36
CA GLN A 90 -3.44 -10.61 29.29
C GLN A 90 -3.34 -10.26 27.82
N GLU A 91 -3.84 -9.08 27.45
CA GLU A 91 -3.67 -8.55 26.11
C GLU A 91 -2.18 -8.57 25.82
N GLU A 92 -1.78 -9.44 24.90
CA GLU A 92 -0.37 -9.62 24.59
C GLU A 92 0.11 -8.36 23.86
N ASP A 93 1.27 -7.85 24.24
CA ASP A 93 1.79 -6.54 23.80
C ASP A 93 1.88 -6.38 22.26
N ASP A 94 1.91 -7.48 21.52
CA ASP A 94 2.00 -7.53 20.06
C ASP A 94 0.68 -7.85 19.34
N SER A 95 -0.44 -7.91 20.07
CA SER A 95 -1.79 -8.15 19.52
C SER A 95 -2.22 -7.11 18.47
N CYS A 96 -1.59 -5.94 18.45
CA CYS A 96 -1.81 -4.92 17.43
C CYS A 96 -1.13 -5.21 16.08
N LEU A 97 -0.22 -6.19 16.01
CA LEU A 97 0.46 -6.56 14.76
C LEU A 97 -0.45 -7.44 13.89
N PRO A 98 -0.42 -7.25 12.56
CA PRO A 98 -1.23 -8.06 11.65
C PRO A 98 -0.74 -9.51 11.61
N SER A 99 -1.68 -10.45 11.50
CA SER A 99 -1.39 -11.88 11.36
C SER A 99 -0.76 -12.24 10.02
N ASP A 100 -1.17 -11.56 8.95
CA ASP A 100 -0.83 -11.89 7.57
C ASP A 100 -0.79 -10.65 6.68
N LEU A 101 -0.40 -10.83 5.41
CA LEU A 101 -0.22 -9.73 4.46
C LEU A 101 -1.57 -9.12 4.13
N VAL A 102 -2.58 -9.96 3.96
CA VAL A 102 -3.96 -9.52 3.74
C VAL A 102 -4.48 -8.81 5.00
N GLY A 103 -4.22 -9.34 6.19
CA GLY A 103 -4.51 -8.68 7.46
C GLY A 103 -3.83 -7.32 7.58
N ALA A 104 -2.56 -7.20 7.21
CA ALA A 104 -1.82 -5.93 7.19
C ALA A 104 -2.45 -4.92 6.22
N VAL A 105 -2.87 -5.38 5.04
CA VAL A 105 -3.56 -4.54 4.06
C VAL A 105 -4.90 -4.04 4.61
N ARG A 106 -5.72 -4.93 5.18
CA ARG A 106 -7.01 -4.56 5.79
C ARG A 106 -6.82 -3.59 6.96
N GLN A 107 -5.90 -3.89 7.87
CA GLN A 107 -5.58 -3.02 8.99
C GLN A 107 -5.12 -1.64 8.51
N SER A 108 -4.33 -1.60 7.42
CA SER A 108 -3.91 -0.33 6.83
C SER A 108 -5.05 0.48 6.21
N SER A 109 -6.08 -0.19 5.66
CA SER A 109 -7.30 0.47 5.18
C SER A 109 -8.11 1.07 6.31
N VAL A 110 -8.29 0.31 7.40
CA VAL A 110 -9.00 0.78 8.60
C VAL A 110 -8.31 2.01 9.17
N ALA A 111 -6.99 1.97 9.35
CA ALA A 111 -6.20 3.11 9.83
C ALA A 111 -6.33 4.34 8.91
N ALA A 112 -6.37 4.13 7.58
CA ALA A 112 -6.56 5.21 6.62
C ALA A 112 -8.00 5.76 6.68
N ALA A 113 -9.01 4.91 6.81
CA ALA A 113 -10.42 5.29 6.95
C ALA A 113 -10.65 6.12 8.20
N GLU A 114 -10.09 5.70 9.35
CA GLU A 114 -10.17 6.46 10.59
C GLU A 114 -9.51 7.83 10.46
N PHE A 115 -8.32 7.91 9.85
CA PHE A 115 -7.66 9.19 9.59
C PHE A 115 -8.50 10.11 8.69
N VAL A 116 -9.15 9.55 7.67
CA VAL A 116 -10.05 10.30 6.79
C VAL A 116 -11.29 10.79 7.55
N SER A 117 -11.87 9.94 8.39
CA SER A 117 -13.10 10.25 9.14
C SER A 117 -12.96 11.45 10.08
N VAL A 118 -11.75 11.70 10.59
CA VAL A 118 -11.44 12.87 11.44
C VAL A 118 -11.04 14.12 10.64
N GLY A 119 -11.16 14.09 9.32
CA GLY A 119 -10.82 15.20 8.41
C GLY A 119 -9.38 15.21 7.92
N GLY A 120 -8.68 14.07 7.99
CA GLY A 120 -7.33 13.92 7.47
C GLY A 120 -7.27 14.00 5.95
N ALA A 121 -6.52 14.97 5.42
CA ALA A 121 -6.50 15.26 3.98
C ALA A 121 -5.46 14.46 3.17
N ARG A 122 -4.30 14.13 3.74
CA ARG A 122 -3.18 13.51 3.01
C ARG A 122 -2.56 12.38 3.82
N ALA A 123 -2.69 11.15 3.34
CA ALA A 123 -2.25 9.95 4.03
C ALA A 123 -1.24 9.14 3.21
N ILE A 124 -0.29 8.50 3.90
CA ILE A 124 0.60 7.47 3.36
C ILE A 124 0.38 6.18 4.13
N VAL A 125 0.13 5.11 3.39
CA VAL A 125 0.20 3.73 3.85
C VAL A 125 1.45 3.12 3.23
N GLU A 126 2.40 2.67 4.05
CA GLU A 126 3.63 2.01 3.58
C GLU A 126 3.75 0.60 4.17
N LEU A 127 3.89 -0.40 3.28
CA LEU A 127 4.04 -1.80 3.65
C LEU A 127 5.47 -2.21 3.27
N LEU A 128 6.42 -1.91 4.16
CA LEU A 128 7.85 -2.15 3.97
C LEU A 128 8.21 -3.61 4.28
N ILE A 129 7.43 -4.50 3.67
CA ILE A 129 7.49 -5.95 3.81
C ILE A 129 8.16 -6.49 2.54
N PRO A 130 9.27 -7.25 2.64
CA PRO A 130 10.02 -7.67 1.45
C PRO A 130 9.20 -8.46 0.43
N GLN A 131 8.21 -9.23 0.85
CA GLN A 131 7.26 -9.90 -0.04
C GLN A 131 6.66 -8.93 -1.06
N LEU A 132 6.21 -7.76 -0.59
CA LEU A 132 5.62 -6.73 -1.43
C LEU A 132 6.67 -6.06 -2.33
N GLU A 133 7.93 -5.97 -1.89
CA GLU A 133 9.03 -5.49 -2.72
C GLU A 133 9.24 -6.40 -3.95
N PHE A 134 9.13 -7.72 -3.77
CA PHE A 134 9.25 -8.73 -4.84
C PHE A 134 8.02 -8.82 -5.76
N LEU A 135 6.83 -8.35 -5.34
CA LEU A 135 5.63 -8.38 -6.20
C LEU A 135 5.70 -7.44 -7.42
N ASP A 136 6.75 -6.60 -7.50
CA ASP A 136 7.05 -5.78 -8.67
C ASP A 136 7.79 -6.55 -9.80
N GLU A 137 8.29 -7.76 -9.51
CA GLU A 137 8.95 -8.62 -10.50
C GLU A 137 7.94 -9.25 -11.48
N GLU A 138 8.39 -9.46 -12.72
CA GLU A 138 7.55 -9.98 -13.81
C GLU A 138 6.91 -11.33 -13.43
N GLY A 139 5.58 -11.35 -13.27
CA GLY A 139 4.81 -12.54 -12.91
C GLY A 139 4.06 -12.45 -11.57
N ALA A 140 4.43 -11.52 -10.68
CA ALA A 140 3.83 -11.38 -9.34
C ALA A 140 2.93 -10.14 -9.17
N GLN A 141 2.87 -9.27 -10.19
CA GLN A 141 2.07 -8.04 -10.18
C GLN A 141 0.56 -8.27 -10.00
N ALA A 142 0.04 -9.43 -10.38
CA ALA A 142 -1.38 -9.76 -10.19
C ALA A 142 -1.76 -9.76 -8.70
N GLU A 143 -0.90 -10.32 -7.85
CA GLU A 143 -1.11 -10.35 -6.40
C GLU A 143 -1.06 -8.94 -5.81
N LEU A 144 -0.13 -8.09 -6.26
CA LEU A 144 -0.07 -6.68 -5.87
C LEU A 144 -1.39 -5.95 -6.17
N TRP A 145 -1.97 -6.19 -7.36
CA TRP A 145 -3.23 -5.61 -7.74
C TRP A 145 -4.38 -6.14 -6.88
N GLU A 146 -4.44 -7.44 -6.61
CA GLU A 146 -5.44 -8.02 -5.70
C GLU A 146 -5.35 -7.41 -4.29
N LEU A 147 -4.14 -7.22 -3.75
CA LEU A 147 -3.94 -6.53 -2.47
C LEU A 147 -4.40 -5.07 -2.53
N SER A 148 -4.11 -4.35 -3.63
CA SER A 148 -4.60 -2.97 -3.81
C SER A 148 -6.13 -2.91 -3.86
N ARG A 149 -6.78 -3.94 -4.43
CA ARG A 149 -8.23 -4.04 -4.45
C ARG A 149 -8.78 -4.27 -3.05
N ILE A 150 -8.20 -5.20 -2.29
CA ILE A 150 -8.59 -5.43 -0.88
C ILE A 150 -8.47 -4.13 -0.08
N PHE A 151 -7.40 -3.37 -0.30
CA PHE A 151 -7.21 -2.08 0.36
C PHE A 151 -8.38 -1.12 0.06
N VAL A 152 -8.70 -0.92 -1.22
CA VAL A 152 -9.74 0.03 -1.66
C VAL A 152 -11.14 -0.43 -1.26
N ASP A 153 -11.45 -1.72 -1.41
CA ASP A 153 -12.75 -2.28 -1.03
C ASP A 153 -12.98 -2.12 0.49
N THR A 154 -11.99 -2.46 1.32
CA THR A 154 -12.07 -2.26 2.79
C THR A 154 -12.21 -0.77 3.13
N LEU A 155 -11.49 0.11 2.44
CA LEU A 155 -11.60 1.56 2.66
C LEU A 155 -13.02 2.08 2.35
N ILE A 156 -13.66 1.57 1.31
CA ILE A 156 -15.05 1.91 0.97
C ILE A 156 -16.01 1.41 2.06
N GLU A 157 -15.83 0.18 2.53
CA GLU A 157 -16.65 -0.41 3.59
C GLU A 157 -16.56 0.42 4.89
N GLU A 158 -15.36 0.81 5.30
CA GLU A 158 -15.13 1.54 6.56
C GLU A 158 -15.55 3.03 6.48
N THR A 159 -15.37 3.68 5.33
CA THR A 159 -15.75 5.09 5.17
C THR A 159 -17.20 5.30 4.76
N GLY A 160 -17.82 4.30 4.12
CA GLY A 160 -19.14 4.43 3.50
C GLY A 160 -19.18 5.34 2.25
N CYS A 161 -18.03 5.84 1.79
CA CYS A 161 -17.92 6.71 0.61
C CYS A 161 -18.26 5.93 -0.66
N GLN A 162 -19.05 6.54 -1.55
CA GLN A 162 -19.50 5.87 -2.78
C GLN A 162 -18.62 6.19 -3.98
N LYS A 163 -17.93 7.33 -3.97
CA LYS A 163 -17.12 7.80 -5.09
C LYS A 163 -15.63 7.76 -4.76
N VAL A 164 -15.10 6.56 -4.57
CA VAL A 164 -13.65 6.34 -4.41
C VAL A 164 -13.00 6.14 -5.78
N LYS A 165 -11.86 6.80 -6.01
CA LYS A 165 -11.08 6.73 -7.25
C LYS A 165 -9.72 6.10 -7.00
N ALA A 166 -9.47 4.93 -7.59
CA ALA A 166 -8.15 4.29 -7.59
C ALA A 166 -7.37 4.74 -8.84
N VAL A 167 -6.22 5.36 -8.62
CA VAL A 167 -5.32 5.87 -9.65
C VAL A 167 -4.08 4.97 -9.71
N TYR A 168 -3.97 4.22 -10.80
CA TYR A 168 -2.90 3.25 -11.04
C TYR A 168 -1.68 3.86 -11.72
N PRO A 169 -0.51 3.19 -11.68
CA PRO A 169 0.75 3.75 -12.18
C PRO A 169 0.73 4.17 -13.65
N ASP A 170 0.01 3.41 -14.49
CA ASP A 170 -0.10 3.66 -15.92
C ASP A 170 -1.45 3.21 -16.52
N ALA A 171 -1.69 3.63 -17.76
CA ALA A 171 -2.94 3.39 -18.47
C ALA A 171 -3.19 1.92 -18.81
N GLY A 172 -2.12 1.13 -18.98
CA GLY A 172 -2.19 -0.31 -19.21
C GLY A 172 -2.69 -1.05 -17.98
N ALA A 173 -2.10 -0.77 -16.81
CA ALA A 173 -2.57 -1.31 -15.53
C ALA A 173 -4.02 -0.92 -15.25
N ALA A 174 -4.35 0.37 -15.36
CA ALA A 174 -5.72 0.86 -15.14
C ALA A 174 -6.75 0.18 -16.07
N ALA A 175 -6.44 0.06 -17.37
CA ALA A 175 -7.34 -0.56 -18.33
C ALA A 175 -7.51 -2.07 -18.11
N LEU A 176 -6.42 -2.77 -17.77
CA LEU A 176 -6.44 -4.19 -17.46
C LEU A 176 -7.34 -4.49 -16.25
N LEU A 177 -7.13 -3.77 -15.15
CA LEU A 177 -7.87 -3.99 -13.90
C LEU A 177 -9.35 -3.60 -14.05
N LYS A 178 -9.64 -2.50 -14.75
CA LYS A 178 -11.01 -2.13 -15.11
C LYS A 178 -11.73 -3.22 -15.92
N TYR A 179 -11.01 -3.92 -16.80
CA TYR A 179 -11.57 -5.02 -17.57
C TYR A 179 -11.79 -6.29 -16.72
N GLN A 180 -10.87 -6.58 -15.80
CA GLN A 180 -10.93 -7.75 -14.93
C GLN A 180 -11.96 -7.61 -13.81
N TRP A 181 -12.03 -6.47 -13.14
CA TRP A 181 -12.88 -6.22 -11.97
C TRP A 181 -14.13 -5.41 -12.33
N LYS A 182 -15.04 -6.05 -13.06
CA LYS A 182 -16.31 -5.42 -13.49
C LYS A 182 -17.28 -5.17 -12.33
N ASP A 183 -17.02 -5.81 -11.21
CA ASP A 183 -17.78 -5.75 -9.96
C ASP A 183 -17.20 -4.73 -8.95
N ALA A 184 -16.09 -4.07 -9.29
CA ALA A 184 -15.47 -3.09 -8.40
C ALA A 184 -16.41 -1.90 -8.13
N ALA A 185 -16.49 -1.50 -6.86
CA ALA A 185 -17.31 -0.38 -6.39
C ALA A 185 -16.61 0.99 -6.52
N PHE A 186 -15.40 1.02 -7.08
CA PHE A 186 -14.59 2.22 -7.26
C PHE A 186 -14.30 2.52 -8.73
N GLY A 187 -13.93 3.77 -9.00
CA GLY A 187 -13.49 4.18 -10.32
C GLY A 187 -12.01 3.89 -10.56
N PHE A 188 -11.65 3.68 -11.82
CA PHE A 188 -10.28 3.43 -12.28
C PHE A 188 -9.76 4.64 -13.05
N ALA A 189 -8.53 5.07 -12.74
CA ALA A 189 -7.79 6.06 -13.50
C ALA A 189 -6.29 5.70 -13.54
N SER A 190 -5.52 6.41 -14.36
CA SER A 190 -4.07 6.31 -14.46
C SER A 190 -3.40 7.62 -14.06
N LEU A 191 -2.22 7.58 -13.45
CA LEU A 191 -1.40 8.77 -13.19
C LEU A 191 -1.08 9.55 -14.47
N SER A 192 -1.03 8.87 -15.62
CA SER A 192 -0.78 9.48 -16.93
C SER A 192 -2.03 10.04 -17.62
N ASP A 193 -3.22 9.90 -17.03
CA ASP A 193 -4.44 10.47 -17.58
C ASP A 193 -4.39 12.01 -17.52
N ARG A 194 -5.02 12.67 -18.51
CA ARG A 194 -5.09 14.13 -18.55
C ARG A 194 -5.85 14.72 -17.34
N LYS A 195 -6.84 13.97 -16.85
CA LYS A 195 -7.69 14.34 -15.72
C LYS A 195 -8.02 13.05 -14.93
N PRO A 196 -7.10 12.60 -14.06
CA PRO A 196 -7.26 11.32 -13.33
C PRO A 196 -8.28 11.40 -12.19
N VAL A 197 -8.61 12.62 -11.74
CA VAL A 197 -9.52 12.88 -10.64
C VAL A 197 -10.66 13.78 -11.12
N ASP A 198 -11.88 13.38 -10.79
CA ASP A 198 -13.11 14.13 -11.05
C ASP A 198 -13.52 14.97 -9.84
N LYS A 199 -14.36 15.99 -10.07
CA LYS A 199 -14.84 16.88 -8.99
C LYS A 199 -15.70 16.14 -7.97
N ASP A 200 -16.40 15.13 -8.45
CA ASP A 200 -17.32 14.31 -7.68
C ASP A 200 -16.61 13.22 -6.86
N ASP A 201 -15.32 12.96 -7.08
CA ASP A 201 -14.60 11.93 -6.32
C ASP A 201 -14.43 12.37 -4.87
N GLU A 202 -14.86 11.52 -3.94
CA GLU A 202 -14.81 11.76 -2.50
C GLU A 202 -13.42 11.44 -1.93
N ILE A 203 -12.85 10.30 -2.32
CA ILE A 203 -11.51 9.85 -1.88
C ILE A 203 -10.70 9.43 -3.10
N VAL A 204 -9.44 9.85 -3.14
CA VAL A 204 -8.48 9.46 -4.18
C VAL A 204 -7.39 8.60 -3.59
N VAL A 205 -7.19 7.41 -4.15
CA VAL A 205 -6.14 6.46 -3.76
C VAL A 205 -5.13 6.34 -4.90
N LEU A 206 -3.89 6.76 -4.65
CA LEU A 206 -2.77 6.55 -5.56
C LEU A 206 -2.12 5.21 -5.23
N VAL A 207 -2.20 4.27 -6.17
CA VAL A 207 -1.76 2.89 -6.00
C VAL A 207 -0.31 2.76 -6.47
N VAL A 208 0.60 2.48 -5.54
CA VAL A 208 2.03 2.21 -5.77
C VAL A 208 2.72 3.22 -6.70
N PRO A 209 2.60 4.54 -6.46
CA PRO A 209 3.31 5.52 -7.27
C PRO A 209 4.83 5.39 -7.08
N ASP A 210 5.56 5.34 -8.19
CA ASP A 210 7.03 5.24 -8.21
C ASP A 210 7.71 6.61 -8.33
N TYR A 211 9.00 6.70 -7.97
CA TYR A 211 9.79 7.95 -8.01
C TYR A 211 9.77 8.64 -9.39
N GLN A 212 9.64 7.88 -10.48
CA GLN A 212 9.53 8.43 -11.83
C GLN A 212 8.23 9.21 -12.05
N MET A 213 7.21 8.93 -11.24
CA MET A 213 5.85 9.47 -11.35
C MET A 213 5.61 10.65 -10.40
N LEU A 214 6.63 11.11 -9.67
CA LEU A 214 6.52 12.16 -8.66
C LEU A 214 5.83 13.43 -9.20
N GLU A 215 6.16 13.85 -10.42
CA GLU A 215 5.56 15.03 -11.03
C GLU A 215 4.04 14.89 -11.25
N TYR A 216 3.56 13.69 -11.60
CA TYR A 216 2.13 13.42 -11.73
C TYR A 216 1.43 13.44 -10.37
N VAL A 217 2.06 12.84 -9.35
CA VAL A 217 1.55 12.82 -7.98
C VAL A 217 1.43 14.24 -7.42
N GLU A 218 2.45 15.08 -7.62
CA GLU A 218 2.45 16.50 -7.22
C GLU A 218 1.33 17.28 -7.90
N LYS A 219 1.13 17.09 -9.21
CA LYS A 219 0.04 17.72 -9.96
C LYS A 219 -1.34 17.31 -9.45
N ILE A 220 -1.55 16.03 -9.16
CA ILE A 220 -2.82 15.53 -8.61
C ILE A 220 -3.06 16.14 -7.23
N ALA A 221 -2.06 16.13 -6.35
CA ALA A 221 -2.17 16.72 -5.02
C ALA A 221 -2.47 18.22 -5.06
N ALA A 222 -1.84 18.97 -5.96
CA ALA A 222 -2.12 20.39 -6.17
C ALA A 222 -3.55 20.61 -6.67
N ASN A 223 -3.97 19.89 -7.73
CA ASN A 223 -5.32 20.01 -8.28
C ASN A 223 -6.42 19.68 -7.26
N ILE A 224 -6.18 18.72 -6.36
CA ILE A 224 -7.12 18.39 -5.29
C ILE A 224 -7.21 19.51 -4.24
N SER A 225 -6.07 20.14 -3.92
CA SER A 225 -5.99 21.15 -2.84
C SER A 225 -6.42 22.54 -3.29
N ASP A 226 -6.23 22.87 -4.57
CA ASP A 226 -6.53 24.18 -5.15
C ASP A 226 -7.97 24.26 -5.71
N ASP A 227 -8.82 23.24 -5.49
CA ASP A 227 -10.19 23.22 -6.03
C ASP A 227 -11.08 24.22 -5.28
N PRO A 228 -11.47 25.35 -5.89
CA PRO A 228 -12.21 26.40 -5.21
C PRO A 228 -13.68 26.03 -4.95
N ASP A 229 -14.16 24.92 -5.54
CA ASP A 229 -15.56 24.51 -5.49
C ASP A 229 -15.86 23.55 -4.32
N VAL A 230 -14.84 23.17 -3.51
CA VAL A 230 -14.99 22.18 -2.42
C VAL A 230 -14.61 22.81 -1.08
N ASP A 231 -15.58 22.94 -0.18
CA ASP A 231 -15.38 23.51 1.17
C ASP A 231 -14.56 22.60 2.10
N GLU A 232 -14.49 21.30 1.79
CA GLU A 232 -13.76 20.28 2.56
C GLU A 232 -12.61 19.66 1.75
N PRO A 233 -11.45 19.38 2.38
CA PRO A 233 -10.32 18.81 1.69
C PRO A 233 -10.62 17.35 1.31
N ARG A 234 -10.69 17.06 0.00
CA ARG A 234 -10.80 15.67 -0.49
C ARG A 234 -9.56 14.86 -0.10
N PRO A 235 -9.73 13.73 0.61
CA PRO A 235 -8.60 12.92 1.01
C PRO A 235 -7.82 12.33 -0.17
N LEU A 236 -6.49 12.44 -0.09
CA LEU A 236 -5.54 11.82 -0.99
C LEU A 236 -4.69 10.82 -0.22
N ILE A 237 -4.85 9.53 -0.53
CA ILE A 237 -4.14 8.42 0.10
C ILE A 237 -3.12 7.87 -0.90
N MET A 238 -1.86 7.78 -0.50
CA MET A 238 -0.85 7.02 -1.24
C MET A 238 -0.70 5.64 -0.61
N TRP A 239 -1.07 4.60 -1.36
CA TRP A 239 -0.90 3.21 -0.94
C TRP A 239 0.40 2.65 -1.50
N ASN A 240 1.28 2.24 -0.58
CA ASN A 240 2.61 1.72 -0.81
C ASN A 240 3.47 2.52 -1.81
N PRO A 241 3.68 3.83 -1.61
CA PRO A 241 4.45 4.66 -2.54
C PRO A 241 5.95 4.30 -2.53
N ARG A 242 6.53 4.11 -3.72
CA ARG A 242 7.98 3.90 -3.92
C ARG A 242 8.69 5.18 -4.35
N LEU A 243 8.31 6.30 -3.74
CA LEU A 243 8.79 7.60 -4.17
C LEU A 243 10.27 7.83 -3.81
N TYR A 244 10.88 7.00 -2.96
CA TYR A 244 12.30 7.09 -2.62
C TYR A 244 13.17 6.11 -3.43
N SER A 245 14.03 6.65 -4.31
CA SER A 245 15.17 5.91 -4.86
C SER A 245 16.48 6.46 -4.29
N ALA A 246 17.31 5.55 -3.75
CA ALA A 246 18.70 5.82 -3.37
C ALA A 246 19.64 5.76 -4.59
N ASP A 247 19.26 4.96 -5.59
CA ASP A 247 20.12 4.57 -6.71
C ASP A 247 20.03 5.52 -7.91
N VAL A 248 18.98 6.33 -7.99
CA VAL A 248 18.88 7.34 -9.04
C VAL A 248 19.70 8.55 -8.60
N GLY A 249 20.71 8.89 -9.40
CA GLY A 249 21.54 10.10 -9.26
C GLY A 249 20.78 11.42 -9.43
N VAL A 250 19.55 11.52 -8.91
CA VAL A 250 18.78 12.77 -8.88
C VAL A 250 19.54 13.81 -8.07
N GLY A 251 19.69 15.00 -8.64
CA GLY A 251 20.38 16.12 -7.99
C GLY A 251 19.75 16.48 -6.65
N PHE A 252 20.54 17.13 -5.77
CA PHE A 252 20.14 17.50 -4.41
C PHE A 252 18.79 18.22 -4.32
N ASN A 253 18.50 19.12 -5.27
CA ASN A 253 17.25 19.88 -5.31
C ASN A 253 16.02 18.99 -5.50
N VAL A 254 16.08 17.97 -6.34
CA VAL A 254 14.98 17.03 -6.57
C VAL A 254 14.72 16.21 -5.31
N ARG A 255 15.78 15.74 -4.64
CA ARG A 255 15.67 15.02 -3.36
C ARG A 255 15.02 15.90 -2.28
N LYS A 256 15.40 17.18 -2.23
CA LYS A 256 14.86 18.15 -1.27
C LYS A 256 13.39 18.46 -1.55
N LEU A 257 13.03 18.71 -2.81
CA LEU A 257 11.66 18.96 -3.23
C LEU A 257 10.76 17.77 -2.90
N ARG A 258 11.21 16.56 -3.24
CA ARG A 258 10.52 15.32 -2.90
C ARG A 258 10.31 15.16 -1.40
N ARG A 259 11.35 15.41 -0.60
CA ARG A 259 11.26 15.34 0.87
C ARG A 259 10.23 16.35 1.41
N TYR A 260 10.23 17.57 0.87
CA TYR A 260 9.24 18.58 1.25
C TYR A 260 7.82 18.15 0.87
N PHE A 261 7.61 17.65 -0.35
CA PHE A 261 6.32 17.16 -0.78
C PHE A 261 5.80 16.01 0.11
N LEU A 262 6.63 14.98 0.34
CA LEU A 262 6.27 13.85 1.20
C LEU A 262 6.00 14.27 2.65
N SER A 263 6.67 15.32 3.14
CA SER A 263 6.41 15.84 4.49
C SER A 263 5.03 16.48 4.66
N THR A 264 4.29 16.72 3.56
CA THR A 264 2.90 17.18 3.61
C THR A 264 1.89 16.06 3.84
N PHE A 265 2.34 14.80 3.83
CA PHE A 265 1.50 13.63 4.09
C PHE A 265 1.74 13.10 5.49
N THR A 266 0.68 12.59 6.10
CA THR A 266 0.77 11.85 7.38
C THR A 266 0.92 10.37 7.07
N THR A 267 1.99 9.73 7.56
CA THR A 267 2.04 8.26 7.55
C THR A 267 0.99 7.75 8.52
N VAL A 268 -0.07 7.10 8.02
CA VAL A 268 -1.15 6.55 8.85
C VAL A 268 -0.92 5.08 9.15
N TYR A 269 -0.17 4.39 8.30
CA TYR A 269 0.20 3.00 8.52
C TYR A 269 1.62 2.75 8.00
N SER A 270 2.44 2.07 8.80
CA SER A 270 3.78 1.62 8.42
C SER A 270 4.06 0.29 9.08
N MET A 271 4.48 -0.70 8.30
CA MET A 271 4.97 -1.98 8.83
C MET A 271 6.31 -2.31 8.21
N ARG A 272 7.34 -2.38 9.05
CA ARG A 272 8.72 -2.69 8.64
C ARG A 272 9.33 -3.75 9.54
N PRO A 273 9.36 -5.02 9.11
CA PRO A 273 10.15 -6.05 9.76
C PRO A 273 11.65 -5.71 9.72
N LEU A 274 12.37 -6.02 10.80
CA LEU A 274 13.81 -5.81 10.98
C LEU A 274 14.49 -7.11 11.44
N PRO A 275 15.83 -7.20 11.38
CA PRO A 275 16.58 -8.38 11.86
C PRO A 275 16.26 -8.83 13.29
N ASN A 276 16.01 -7.86 14.18
CA ASN A 276 15.91 -8.07 15.63
C ASN A 276 14.51 -7.70 16.15
N GLY A 277 13.51 -7.53 15.27
CA GLY A 277 12.18 -7.07 15.65
C GLY A 277 11.43 -6.39 14.51
N ALA A 278 10.63 -5.37 14.82
CA ALA A 278 9.86 -4.63 13.83
C ALA A 278 9.62 -3.16 14.24
N VAL A 279 9.42 -2.30 13.25
CA VAL A 279 8.90 -0.94 13.45
C VAL A 279 7.49 -0.90 12.87
N PHE A 280 6.55 -0.44 13.68
CA PHE A 280 5.13 -0.47 13.35
C PHE A 280 4.48 0.88 13.64
N ARG A 281 3.50 1.21 12.83
CA ARG A 281 2.61 2.35 13.01
C ARG A 281 1.24 2.00 12.50
N CYS A 282 0.23 2.25 13.31
CA CYS A 282 -1.18 2.17 12.94
C CYS A 282 -1.90 3.37 13.56
N TYR A 283 -2.42 4.28 12.74
CA TYR A 283 -3.26 5.38 13.22
C TYR A 283 -4.47 4.81 13.98
N PRO A 284 -4.87 5.38 15.12
CA PRO A 284 -4.40 6.65 15.72
C PRO A 284 -3.18 6.52 16.64
N GLU A 285 -2.71 5.29 16.88
CA GLU A 285 -1.60 5.01 17.80
C GLU A 285 -0.27 5.61 17.32
N SER A 286 0.69 5.70 18.25
CA SER A 286 2.03 6.20 17.98
C SER A 286 2.88 5.15 17.24
N TRP A 287 4.13 5.51 16.92
CA TRP A 287 5.10 4.56 16.40
C TRP A 287 5.52 3.61 17.53
N LYS A 288 5.50 2.31 17.24
CA LYS A 288 5.91 1.24 18.15
C LYS A 288 7.13 0.54 17.56
N VAL A 289 8.12 0.25 18.39
CA VAL A 289 9.25 -0.61 18.07
C VAL A 289 9.08 -1.89 18.87
N PHE A 290 9.25 -3.02 18.22
CA PHE A 290 9.12 -4.34 18.79
C PHE A 290 10.44 -5.09 18.71
N TYR A 291 10.74 -5.93 19.71
CA TYR A 291 11.79 -6.94 19.65
C TYR A 291 11.21 -8.29 19.26
N ASP A 292 12.01 -9.11 18.58
CA ASP A 292 11.74 -10.54 18.49
C ASP A 292 11.80 -11.16 19.89
N ASP A 293 10.74 -11.87 20.28
CA ASP A 293 10.72 -12.65 21.50
C ASP A 293 11.64 -13.88 21.33
N LYS A 294 12.74 -13.90 22.10
CA LYS A 294 13.73 -14.99 22.05
C LYS A 294 13.19 -16.29 22.68
N ASP A 295 12.26 -16.18 23.62
CA ASP A 295 11.71 -17.29 24.39
C ASP A 295 10.46 -17.88 23.71
N ARG A 296 9.69 -17.03 23.02
CA ARG A 296 8.48 -17.42 22.27
C ARG A 296 8.65 -17.19 20.77
N PRO A 297 8.91 -18.24 19.97
CA PRO A 297 9.05 -18.09 18.52
C PRO A 297 7.79 -17.49 17.88
N ASN A 298 7.98 -16.53 16.96
CA ASN A 298 6.94 -15.81 16.21
C ASN A 298 6.12 -14.80 17.03
N ARG A 299 6.62 -14.40 18.19
CA ARG A 299 6.00 -13.36 19.02
C ARG A 299 6.94 -12.18 19.15
N TYR A 300 6.35 -11.04 19.45
CA TYR A 300 7.07 -9.78 19.61
C TYR A 300 6.88 -9.22 21.02
N LEU A 301 7.85 -8.45 21.48
CA LEU A 301 7.80 -7.71 22.74
C LEU A 301 7.88 -6.22 22.45
N LEU A 302 7.00 -5.41 23.03
CA LEU A 302 7.03 -3.97 22.83
C LEU A 302 8.31 -3.38 23.46
N ALA A 303 9.17 -2.80 22.62
CA ALA A 303 10.42 -2.18 23.02
C ALA A 303 10.21 -0.74 23.49
N LYS A 304 9.50 0.04 22.67
CA LYS A 304 9.36 1.48 22.85
C LYS A 304 8.17 2.00 22.04
N GLU A 305 7.47 2.98 22.60
CA GLU A 305 6.47 3.77 21.89
C GLU A 305 6.95 5.22 21.78
N GLN A 306 6.76 5.83 20.61
CA GLN A 306 7.16 7.22 20.35
C GLN A 306 6.30 7.90 19.28
N ILE A 307 6.21 9.23 19.35
CA ILE A 307 5.31 10.04 18.49
C ILE A 307 5.84 10.12 17.05
N SER A 308 7.16 10.13 16.87
CA SER A 308 7.83 10.25 15.58
C SER A 308 8.43 8.93 15.11
N ARG A 309 8.55 8.79 13.78
CA ARG A 309 9.23 7.65 13.15
C ARG A 309 10.66 7.54 13.70
N PRO A 310 11.07 6.37 14.22
CA PRO A 310 12.44 6.18 14.70
C PRO A 310 13.42 6.24 13.53
N ASP A 311 14.52 6.96 13.72
CA ASP A 311 15.62 7.01 12.76
C ASP A 311 16.61 5.84 12.98
N SER A 312 17.62 5.74 12.12
CA SER A 312 18.59 4.64 12.20
C SER A 312 19.38 4.65 13.51
N GLU A 313 19.76 5.83 14.03
CA GLU A 313 20.56 5.96 15.25
C GLU A 313 19.71 5.58 16.48
N GLU A 314 18.45 6.02 16.52
CA GLU A 314 17.48 5.63 17.55
C GLU A 314 17.23 4.12 17.53
N LEU A 315 17.06 3.51 16.35
CA LEU A 315 16.88 2.06 16.23
C LEU A 315 18.12 1.31 16.72
N GLU A 316 19.33 1.78 16.39
CA GLU A 316 20.58 1.20 16.89
C GLU A 316 20.68 1.26 18.41
N ILE A 317 20.27 2.36 19.04
CA ILE A 317 20.24 2.49 20.51
C ILE A 317 19.23 1.52 21.10
N ILE A 318 17.99 1.50 20.58
CA ILE A 318 16.92 0.61 21.07
C ILE A 318 17.39 -0.84 20.99
N PHE A 319 17.81 -1.32 19.81
CA PHE A 319 18.28 -2.70 19.66
C PHE A 319 19.60 -2.99 20.41
N GLY A 320 20.50 -2.01 20.53
CA GLY A 320 21.78 -2.14 21.23
C GLY A 320 21.65 -2.25 22.75
N GLU A 321 20.71 -1.53 23.37
CA GLU A 321 20.42 -1.62 24.81
C GLU A 321 19.98 -3.03 25.25
N VAL A 322 19.42 -3.83 24.32
CA VAL A 322 19.04 -5.22 24.58
C VAL A 322 20.20 -6.20 24.39
N GLU A 323 21.11 -5.93 23.43
CA GLU A 323 22.31 -6.74 23.26
C GLU A 323 23.27 -6.62 24.45
N GLU A 324 23.37 -5.45 25.09
CA GLU A 324 24.18 -5.30 26.33
C GLU A 324 23.58 -6.06 27.53
N LYS A 325 22.27 -6.33 27.54
CA LYS A 325 21.63 -7.21 28.55
C LYS A 325 21.78 -8.70 28.22
N SER A 326 22.17 -9.06 27.00
CA SER A 326 22.46 -10.45 26.62
C SER A 326 23.92 -10.59 26.18
N GLU A 327 24.81 -10.85 27.13
CA GLU A 327 26.24 -11.08 26.88
C GLU A 327 26.47 -12.18 25.82
N LYS A 328 26.71 -11.76 24.57
CA LYS A 328 27.67 -12.28 23.57
C LYS A 328 27.34 -11.68 22.20
N GLY A 329 28.12 -10.69 21.78
CA GLY A 329 27.95 -10.00 20.50
C GLY A 329 28.02 -10.93 19.28
N PRO A 330 27.21 -10.74 18.24
CA PRO A 330 27.24 -11.59 17.06
C PRO A 330 28.18 -11.05 15.98
N SER A 331 28.78 -11.99 15.24
CA SER A 331 29.54 -11.73 14.02
C SER A 331 28.60 -11.33 12.87
N LEU A 332 29.11 -10.58 11.88
CA LEU A 332 28.36 -10.09 10.71
C LEU A 332 27.62 -11.19 9.91
N PHE A 333 28.05 -12.45 10.02
CA PHE A 333 27.37 -13.60 9.42
C PHE A 333 26.09 -13.99 10.19
N GLY A 334 26.08 -13.79 11.51
CA GLY A 334 24.91 -13.97 12.36
C GLY A 334 23.83 -12.92 12.08
N GLN A 335 24.22 -11.70 11.72
CA GLN A 335 23.28 -10.63 11.35
C GLN A 335 22.52 -10.97 10.06
N ALA A 336 23.20 -11.48 9.02
CA ALA A 336 22.55 -11.93 7.79
C ALA A 336 21.63 -13.16 8.00
N ALA A 337 22.05 -14.11 8.84
CA ALA A 337 21.21 -15.25 9.22
C ALA A 337 20.00 -14.83 10.08
N SER A 338 20.16 -13.83 10.95
CA SER A 338 19.08 -13.27 11.77
C SER A 338 18.05 -12.55 10.90
N ILE A 339 18.50 -11.73 9.93
CA ILE A 339 17.64 -11.08 8.91
C ILE A 339 16.83 -12.14 8.16
N PHE A 340 17.47 -13.22 7.72
CA PHE A 340 16.75 -14.28 7.00
C PHE A 340 15.79 -15.05 7.92
N SER A 341 16.10 -15.18 9.21
CA SER A 341 15.25 -15.86 10.20
C SER A 341 14.03 -15.04 10.62
N SER A 342 14.19 -13.72 10.82
CA SER A 342 13.09 -12.81 11.14
C SER A 342 12.18 -12.66 9.92
N MET A 343 12.77 -12.61 8.71
CA MET A 343 12.04 -12.70 7.44
C MET A 343 11.26 -14.00 7.32
N SER A 344 11.90 -15.15 7.62
CA SER A 344 11.28 -16.47 7.51
C SER A 344 10.20 -16.69 8.58
N ARG A 345 10.32 -16.09 9.78
CA ARG A 345 9.28 -16.10 10.83
C ARG A 345 8.11 -15.24 10.46
N PHE A 346 8.37 -14.00 10.05
CA PHE A 346 7.34 -13.10 9.57
C PHE A 346 6.61 -13.74 8.38
N MET A 347 7.35 -14.30 7.42
CA MET A 347 6.79 -15.11 6.33
C MET A 347 5.97 -16.30 6.81
N ARG A 348 6.34 -16.97 7.91
CA ARG A 348 5.61 -18.12 8.44
C ARG A 348 4.34 -17.74 9.22
N VAL A 349 4.34 -16.56 9.84
CA VAL A 349 3.16 -15.95 10.46
C VAL A 349 2.19 -15.50 9.37
N ILE A 350 2.72 -14.93 8.29
CA ILE A 350 1.94 -14.33 7.21
C ILE A 350 1.48 -15.32 6.11
N SER A 351 2.15 -16.46 5.91
CA SER A 351 1.83 -17.41 4.83
C SER A 351 0.76 -18.44 5.18
N LYS A 352 0.02 -18.27 6.29
CA LYS A 352 -0.96 -19.24 6.76
C LYS A 352 -2.40 -18.81 6.57
#